data_AF-A0A1G2ATK1-F1
#
_entry.id   AF-A0A1G2ATK1-F1
#
_cell.length_a   1.000
_cell.length_b   1.000
_cell.length_c   1.000
_cell.angle_alpha   90.00
_cell.angle_beta   90.00
_cell.angle_gamma   90.00
#
_symmetry.space_group_name_H-M   'P 1'
#
loop_
_entity.id
_entity.type
_entity.pdbx_description
1 polymer ?
#
loop_
_entity_poly.entity_id
_entity_poly.type
_entity_poly.pdbx_seq_one_letter_code
_entity_poly.pdbx_strand_id
1 'polypeptide(L)' 'MLMDRGGVTSHPAIIAREFHIPCIVGTNNATQCLASGDQITINFEHGEIFCDKTQKGTLKIPVQKQRALFSKKL' A
#
# COMPACT_ATOMS: atom_id res chain seq x y z
N MET A 1 0.52 5.83 3.05
CA MET A 1 1.59 5.14 3.82
C MET A 1 1.66 3.67 3.40
N LEU A 2 2.85 3.08 3.30
CA LEU A 2 3.03 1.68 2.88
C LEU A 2 3.81 0.92 3.96
N MET A 3 3.37 -0.28 4.33
CA MET A 3 4.05 -1.12 5.31
C MET A 3 4.04 -2.59 4.95
N ASP A 4 5.20 -3.23 5.03
CA ASP A 4 5.34 -4.65 4.77
C ASP A 4 4.80 -5.53 5.87
N ARG A 5 4.91 -5.08 7.12
CA ARG A 5 4.39 -5.81 8.28
C ARG A 5 3.32 -5.02 8.99
N GLY A 6 2.38 -5.75 9.58
CA GLY A 6 1.23 -5.21 10.28
C GLY A 6 -0.08 -5.49 9.55
N GLY A 7 -1.17 -5.54 10.31
CA GLY A 7 -2.53 -5.68 9.79
C GLY A 7 -3.34 -4.39 9.91
N VAL A 8 -4.59 -4.43 9.51
CA VAL A 8 -5.52 -3.27 9.55
C VAL A 8 -5.78 -2.73 10.97
N THR A 9 -5.48 -3.51 12.01
CA THR A 9 -5.58 -3.13 13.43
C THR A 9 -4.25 -2.73 14.04
N SER A 10 -3.17 -2.68 13.26
CA SER A 10 -1.85 -2.32 13.76
C SER A 10 -1.76 -0.82 14.11
N HIS A 11 -0.85 -0.48 15.03
CA HIS A 11 -0.56 0.91 15.43
C HIS A 11 -0.47 1.88 14.24
N PRO A 12 0.28 1.56 13.17
CA PRO A 12 0.39 2.46 12.03
C PRO A 12 -0.89 2.59 11.20
N ALA A 13 -1.71 1.53 11.13
CA ALA A 13 -2.98 1.57 10.42
C ALA A 13 -4.01 2.44 11.17
N ILE A 14 -3.98 2.43 12.50
CA ILE A 14 -4.82 3.31 13.34
C ILE A 14 -4.40 4.76 13.16
N ILE A 15 -3.10 5.04 13.26
CA ILE A 15 -2.55 6.39 13.05
C ILE A 15 -2.92 6.89 11.64
N ALA A 16 -2.73 6.09 10.59
CA ALA A 16 -3.10 6.50 9.24
C ALA A 16 -4.57 6.92 9.11
N ARG A 17 -5.49 6.29 9.85
CA ARG A 17 -6.92 6.66 9.88
C ARG A 17 -7.16 7.98 10.58
N GLU A 18 -6.48 8.24 11.70
CA GLU A 18 -6.58 9.50 12.44
C GLU A 18 -6.05 10.68 11.63
N PHE A 19 -5.00 10.46 10.84
CA PHE A 19 -4.43 11.48 9.96
C PHE A 19 -5.16 11.60 8.62
N HIS A 20 -6.22 10.81 8.38
CA HIS A 20 -6.95 10.75 7.11
C HIS A 20 -6.05 10.43 5.90
N ILE A 21 -4.99 9.65 6.11
CA ILE A 21 -4.03 9.26 5.07
C ILE A 21 -4.33 7.83 4.61
N PRO A 22 -4.44 7.56 3.31
CA PRO A 22 -4.62 6.21 2.81
C PRO A 22 -3.37 5.36 3.07
N CYS A 23 -3.59 4.14 3.59
CA CYS A 23 -2.52 3.25 4.00
C CYS A 23 -2.74 1.83 3.51
N ILE A 24 -1.67 1.21 3.02
CA ILE A 24 -1.58 -0.22 2.71
C ILE A 24 -0.61 -0.85 3.71
N VAL A 25 -1.02 -1.95 4.32
CA VAL A 25 -0.23 -2.70 5.30
C VAL A 25 -0.14 -4.18 4.88
N GLY A 26 0.85 -4.91 5.37
CA GLY A 26 0.98 -6.34 5.08
C GLY A 26 1.37 -6.66 3.63
N THR A 27 2.10 -5.77 2.95
CA THR A 27 2.63 -6.03 1.59
C THR A 27 3.73 -7.08 1.56
N ASN A 28 4.32 -7.44 2.72
CA ASN A 28 5.44 -8.37 2.94
C ASN A 28 6.77 -8.04 2.21
N ASN A 29 6.73 -7.67 0.93
CA ASN A 29 7.90 -7.49 0.07
C ASN A 29 7.96 -6.13 -0.63
N ALA A 30 7.08 -5.16 -0.31
CA ALA A 30 7.07 -3.89 -1.03
C ALA A 30 8.34 -3.08 -0.82
N THR A 31 8.96 -3.07 0.37
CA THR A 31 10.24 -2.36 0.59
C THR A 31 11.42 -3.01 -0.12
N GLN A 32 11.30 -4.27 -0.56
CA GLN A 32 12.33 -4.92 -1.39
C GLN A 32 12.16 -4.55 -2.87
N CYS A 33 10.92 -4.30 -3.30
CA CYS A 33 10.62 -3.91 -4.68
C CYS A 33 10.75 -2.40 -4.93
N LEU A 34 10.48 -1.60 -3.90
CA LEU A 34 10.42 -0.13 -3.95
C LEU A 34 11.59 0.49 -3.22
N ALA A 35 12.27 1.41 -3.87
CA ALA A 35 13.35 2.22 -3.31
C ALA A 35 12.90 3.66 -3.09
N SER A 36 13.60 4.36 -2.21
CA SER A 36 13.36 5.80 -2.01
C SER A 36 13.66 6.56 -3.29
N GLY A 37 12.73 7.43 -3.72
CA GLY A 37 12.82 8.16 -4.98
C GLY A 37 12.09 7.50 -6.16
N ASP A 38 11.57 6.28 -6.00
CA ASP A 38 10.74 5.65 -7.03
C ASP A 38 9.38 6.36 -7.15
N GLN A 39 8.96 6.65 -8.38
CA GLN A 39 7.58 7.02 -8.65
C GLN A 39 6.70 5.77 -8.66
N ILE A 40 5.67 5.81 -7.82
CA ILE A 40 4.69 4.73 -7.68
C ILE A 40 3.29 5.28 -7.79
N THR A 41 2.42 4.53 -8.43
CA THR A 41 0.98 4.74 -8.45
C THR A 41 0.32 3.66 -7.62
N ILE A 42 -0.60 4.04 -6.73
CA ILE A 42 -1.27 3.09 -5.83
C ILE A 42 -2.77 3.14 -6.09
N ASN A 43 -3.36 2.00 -6.44
CA ASN A 43 -4.80 1.81 -6.49
C ASN A 43 -5.28 1.28 -5.14
N PHE A 44 -5.83 2.18 -4.32
CA PHE A 44 -6.30 1.81 -2.98
C PHE A 44 -7.54 0.94 -3.00
N GLU A 45 -8.41 1.01 -4.01
CA GLU A 45 -9.65 0.23 -4.07
C GLU A 45 -9.37 -1.27 -4.23
N HIS A 46 -8.43 -1.60 -5.11
CA HIS A 46 -8.06 -2.97 -5.42
C HIS A 46 -6.82 -3.45 -4.64
N GLY A 47 -6.13 -2.54 -3.95
CA GLY A 47 -4.87 -2.84 -3.26
C GLY A 47 -3.75 -3.17 -4.26
N GLU A 48 -3.65 -2.42 -5.35
CA GLU A 48 -2.58 -2.62 -6.35
C GLU A 48 -1.55 -1.50 -6.26
N ILE A 49 -0.28 -1.86 -6.44
CA ILE A 49 0.83 -0.90 -6.48
C ILE A 49 1.49 -1.07 -7.85
N PHE A 50 1.64 0.04 -8.55
CA PHE A 50 2.29 0.16 -9.85
C PHE A 50 3.56 1.00 -9.66
N CYS A 51 4.65 0.59 -10.26
CA CYS A 51 5.90 1.34 -10.22
C CYS A 51 6.41 1.55 -11.64
N ASP A 52 6.69 2.79 -12.01
CA ASP A 52 7.12 3.17 -13.35
C ASP A 52 8.64 3.08 -13.47
N LYS A 53 9.21 1.89 -13.19
CA LYS A 53 10.63 1.64 -13.46
C LYS A 53 10.81 1.39 -14.94
N THR A 54 11.59 2.24 -15.60
CA THR A 54 11.93 2.18 -17.04
C THR A 54 12.68 0.88 -17.46
N GLN A 55 12.83 -0.14 -16.61
CA GLN A 55 13.56 -1.38 -16.95
C GLN A 55 12.98 -2.71 -16.43
N LYS A 56 11.90 -2.75 -15.64
CA LYS A 56 11.21 -4.02 -15.33
C LYS A 56 9.71 -3.75 -15.21
N GLY A 57 8.96 -4.35 -16.13
CA GLY A 57 7.54 -4.09 -16.36
C GLY A 57 6.67 -4.18 -15.12
N THR A 58 5.46 -3.62 -15.24
CA THR A 58 4.41 -3.49 -14.24
C THR A 58 4.45 -4.56 -13.16
N LEU A 59 5.15 -4.26 -12.06
CA LEU A 59 5.20 -5.14 -10.90
C LEU A 59 3.87 -5.03 -10.16
N LYS A 60 2.93 -5.91 -10.50
CA LYS A 60 1.75 -6.11 -9.65
C LYS A 60 2.22 -6.74 -8.35
N ILE A 61 2.41 -5.94 -7.32
CA ILE A 61 2.64 -6.46 -5.97
C ILE A 61 1.27 -6.94 -5.47
N PRO A 62 1.03 -8.27 -5.32
CA PRO A 62 -0.24 -8.75 -4.84
C PRO A 62 -0.33 -8.39 -3.35
N VAL A 63 -1.02 -7.30 -3.03
CA VAL A 63 -1.43 -7.04 -1.66
C VAL A 63 -2.49 -8.09 -1.33
N GLN A 64 -2.25 -8.89 -0.28
CA GLN A 64 -3.26 -9.84 0.18
C GLN A 64 -4.56 -9.07 0.38
N LYS A 65 -5.64 -9.48 -0.31
CA LYS A 65 -7.00 -8.88 -0.30
C LYS A 65 -7.30 -8.19 1.03
N GLN A 66 -6.94 -6.92 1.11
CA GLN A 66 -7.31 -6.07 2.23
C GLN A 66 -8.35 -5.15 1.66
N ARG A 67 -9.53 -5.14 2.29
CA ARG A 67 -10.53 -4.13 1.99
C ARG A 67 -9.83 -2.79 2.17
N ALA A 68 -9.66 -2.08 1.07
CA ALA A 68 -9.39 -0.65 1.04
C ALA A 68 -10.14 -0.03 2.21
N LEU A 69 -9.41 0.49 3.20
CA LEU A 69 -10.05 1.04 4.39
C LEU A 69 -10.87 2.31 4.08
N PHE A 70 -10.89 2.72 2.81
CA PHE A 70 -11.57 3.87 2.25
C PHE A 70 -12.97 3.61 1.67
N SER A 71 -13.56 2.42 1.89
CA SER A 71 -14.96 2.19 1.50
C SER A 71 -15.79 1.58 2.62
N LYS A 72 -16.09 2.40 3.62
CA LYS A 72 -17.39 2.42 4.32
C LYS A 72 -17.59 3.79 4.97
N LYS A 73 -18.41 4.62 4.29
CA LYS A 73 -19.23 5.74 4.79
C LYS A 73 -18.70 6.52 6.01
N LEU A 74 -18.33 7.78 5.78
CA LEU A 74 -18.95 8.86 6.57
C LEU A 74 -20.43 8.96 6.18
#